data_AF-A0A7C7P092-F1
#
_entry.id   AF-A0A7C7P092-F1
#
_cell.length_a   1.000
_cell.length_b   1.000
_cell.length_c   1.000
_cell.angle_alpha   90.00
_cell.angle_beta   90.00
_cell.angle_gamma   90.00
#
_symmetry.space_group_name_H-M   'P 1'
#
loop_
_entity.id
_entity.type
_entity.pdbx_description
1 polymer ?
#
loop_
_entity_poly.entity_id
_entity_poly.type
_entity_poly.pdbx_seq_one_letter_code
_entity_poly.pdbx_strand_id
1 'polypeptide(L)'
;MESSFSPREIVSELDKFIIGQQKAKRAVAVALRNRWRRKQLPESLREEILPKNILMVGPTGCGKTEISRRLAKLAHAPFIKVEATKFTEIGYVGRDVEQIIRDLVEISISQAKIKMGKEVQAHAEKNAEERILDVLVSKTSSPATREAFRKKLRNGELNNNEVEIPVAINSSFNLPTMDIPGMPGSQMGMINLGDVLGKSFSAPKKNKKMTIEESHTYLLQEETDRLLDNDRIINKAIEEVEQNGIVFIDEIDKITSRHDKASGDVSREGVQRDLLPLIEGTTVSTKHGAVKTDYILFIASGAFHLSKPSDMLPELQGRLPIRVELDSLTKEDFKLILTEPQNSLIKQ
;
A
#
# COMPACT_ATOMS: atom_id res chain seq x y z
N MET A 1 -4.37 3.82 -18.98
CA MET A 1 -3.65 2.82 -19.80
C MET A 1 -2.54 2.25 -18.93
N GLU A 2 -2.53 0.95 -18.67
CA GLU A 2 -1.34 0.32 -18.07
C GLU A 2 -0.15 0.62 -18.99
N SER A 3 0.92 1.16 -18.42
CA SER A 3 2.08 1.57 -19.17
C SER A 3 2.79 0.35 -19.75
N SER A 4 2.60 0.10 -21.05
CA SER A 4 3.34 -0.93 -21.77
C SER A 4 4.77 -0.46 -22.04
N PHE A 5 5.55 -0.30 -20.99
CA PHE A 5 6.98 -0.05 -21.14
C PHE A 5 7.68 -1.30 -21.68
N SER A 6 8.58 -1.08 -22.63
CA SER A 6 9.60 -2.04 -23.01
C SER A 6 10.65 -2.18 -21.89
N PRO A 7 11.41 -3.28 -21.84
CA PRO A 7 12.48 -3.42 -20.85
C PRO A 7 13.49 -2.27 -20.87
N ARG A 8 13.78 -1.69 -22.05
CA ARG A 8 14.70 -0.55 -22.18
C ARG A 8 14.12 0.72 -21.57
N GLU A 9 12.85 0.99 -21.78
CA GLU A 9 12.16 2.14 -21.17
C GLU A 9 12.10 1.98 -19.64
N ILE A 10 11.81 0.78 -19.13
CA ILE A 10 11.84 0.51 -17.68
C ILE A 10 13.23 0.82 -17.10
N VAL A 11 14.30 0.33 -17.73
CA VAL A 11 15.67 0.61 -17.28
C VAL A 11 15.94 2.12 -17.31
N SER A 12 15.55 2.81 -18.38
CA SER A 12 15.72 4.27 -18.49
C SER A 12 14.94 5.05 -17.42
N GLU A 13 13.74 4.59 -17.03
CA GLU A 13 12.99 5.19 -15.94
C GLU A 13 13.66 4.94 -14.58
N LEU A 14 14.25 3.75 -14.39
CA LEU A 14 15.03 3.44 -13.18
C LEU A 14 16.34 4.23 -13.12
N ASP A 15 16.99 4.51 -14.26
CA ASP A 15 18.21 5.32 -14.34
C ASP A 15 18.02 6.74 -13.80
N LYS A 16 16.79 7.30 -13.84
CA LYS A 16 16.48 8.62 -13.27
C LYS A 16 16.60 8.70 -11.74
N PHE A 17 16.61 7.55 -11.06
CA PHE A 17 16.56 7.47 -9.59
C PHE A 17 17.68 6.62 -8.99
N ILE A 18 18.24 5.69 -9.75
CA ILE A 18 19.24 4.73 -9.27
C ILE A 18 20.49 4.88 -10.15
N ILE A 19 21.65 5.04 -9.52
CA ILE A 19 22.94 5.07 -10.22
C ILE A 19 23.50 3.64 -10.35
N GLY A 20 24.08 3.32 -11.51
CA GLY A 20 24.70 2.01 -11.75
C GLY A 20 23.71 0.84 -11.75
N GLN A 21 24.14 -0.31 -11.23
CA GLN A 21 23.30 -1.51 -11.00
C GLN A 21 22.53 -2.03 -12.23
N GLN A 22 23.17 -1.97 -13.39
CA GLN A 22 22.52 -2.26 -14.68
C GLN A 22 22.00 -3.70 -14.79
N LYS A 23 22.69 -4.68 -14.19
CA LYS A 23 22.23 -6.07 -14.13
C LYS A 23 20.90 -6.18 -13.40
N ALA A 24 20.79 -5.57 -12.22
CA ALA A 24 19.58 -5.57 -11.40
C ALA A 24 18.42 -4.85 -12.09
N LYS A 25 18.66 -3.68 -12.68
CA LYS A 25 17.65 -2.94 -13.46
C LYS A 25 17.10 -3.78 -14.62
N ARG A 26 17.96 -4.47 -15.37
CA ARG A 26 17.54 -5.35 -16.47
C ARG A 26 16.72 -6.54 -15.95
N ALA A 27 17.14 -7.16 -14.85
CA ALA A 27 16.42 -8.29 -14.25
C ALA A 27 14.99 -7.90 -13.85
N VAL A 28 14.82 -6.79 -13.14
CA VAL A 28 13.48 -6.32 -12.74
C VAL A 28 12.64 -5.85 -13.93
N ALA A 29 13.27 -5.24 -14.95
CA ALA A 29 12.59 -4.83 -16.16
C ALA A 29 12.04 -6.02 -16.96
N VAL A 30 12.79 -7.13 -17.03
CA VAL A 30 12.32 -8.37 -17.65
C VAL A 30 11.18 -8.99 -16.85
N ALA A 31 11.27 -9.03 -15.52
CA ALA A 31 10.20 -9.54 -14.66
C ALA A 31 8.88 -8.76 -14.86
N LEU A 32 8.95 -7.42 -14.83
CA LEU A 32 7.78 -6.57 -15.07
C LEU A 32 7.24 -6.72 -16.51
N ARG A 33 8.11 -6.82 -17.52
CA ARG A 33 7.68 -7.05 -18.90
C ARG A 33 7.01 -8.40 -19.08
N ASN A 34 7.49 -9.44 -18.40
CA ASN A 34 6.88 -10.77 -18.44
C ASN A 34 5.47 -10.77 -17.86
N ARG A 35 5.20 -9.95 -16.82
CA ARG A 35 3.83 -9.74 -16.32
C ARG A 35 2.91 -9.14 -17.38
N TRP A 36 3.36 -8.10 -18.10
CA TRP A 36 2.60 -7.54 -19.22
C TRP A 36 2.36 -8.58 -20.33
N ARG A 37 3.40 -9.35 -20.70
CA ARG A 37 3.30 -10.42 -21.70
C ARG A 37 2.29 -11.48 -21.28
N ARG A 38 2.28 -11.89 -20.01
CA ARG A 38 1.31 -12.86 -19.45
C ARG A 38 -0.14 -12.40 -19.67
N LYS A 39 -0.43 -11.12 -19.44
CA LYS A 39 -1.76 -10.52 -19.67
C LYS A 39 -2.21 -10.57 -21.13
N GLN A 40 -1.29 -10.61 -22.09
CA GLN A 40 -1.61 -10.72 -23.52
C GLN A 40 -1.93 -12.16 -23.97
N LEU A 41 -1.69 -13.16 -23.11
CA LEU A 41 -1.94 -14.55 -23.45
C LEU A 41 -3.41 -14.95 -23.24
N PRO A 42 -3.88 -15.98 -23.96
CA PRO A 42 -5.15 -16.65 -23.68
C PRO A 42 -5.21 -17.13 -22.23
N GLU A 43 -6.41 -17.19 -21.66
CA GLU A 43 -6.65 -17.56 -20.25
C GLU A 43 -5.98 -18.88 -19.86
N SER A 44 -6.14 -19.93 -20.68
CA SER A 44 -5.54 -21.25 -20.42
C SER A 44 -4.01 -21.24 -20.32
N LEU A 45 -3.32 -20.39 -21.11
CA LEU A 45 -1.87 -20.24 -21.02
C LEU A 45 -1.44 -19.25 -19.93
N ARG A 46 -2.31 -18.29 -19.61
CA ARG A 46 -2.05 -17.27 -18.61
C ARG A 46 -1.90 -17.88 -17.22
N GLU A 47 -2.74 -18.87 -16.90
CA GLU A 47 -2.76 -19.53 -15.60
C GLU A 47 -1.49 -20.36 -15.34
N GLU A 48 -0.92 -20.97 -16.37
CA GLU A 48 0.29 -21.78 -16.29
C GLU A 48 1.58 -20.97 -16.11
N ILE A 49 1.55 -19.65 -16.33
CA ILE A 49 2.74 -18.80 -16.33
C ILE A 49 2.87 -18.05 -15.00
N LEU A 50 3.65 -18.65 -14.11
CA LEU A 50 3.99 -18.06 -12.82
C LEU A 50 5.02 -16.91 -12.92
N PRO A 51 4.98 -15.93 -12.00
CA PRO A 51 5.99 -14.89 -11.87
C PRO A 51 7.40 -15.47 -11.75
N LYS A 52 8.37 -14.77 -12.32
CA LYS A 52 9.78 -15.09 -12.15
C LYS A 52 10.33 -14.26 -10.99
N ASN A 53 10.21 -14.78 -9.78
CA ASN A 53 10.67 -14.11 -8.57
C ASN A 53 12.19 -13.91 -8.59
N ILE A 54 12.65 -12.91 -7.84
CA ILE A 54 14.00 -12.36 -7.95
C ILE A 54 14.72 -12.48 -6.61
N LEU A 55 15.97 -12.93 -6.63
CA LEU A 55 16.92 -12.81 -5.53
C LEU A 55 17.98 -11.76 -5.88
N MET A 56 18.02 -10.68 -5.11
CA MET A 56 19.04 -9.64 -5.17
C MET A 56 20.15 -9.90 -4.13
N VAL A 57 21.37 -10.11 -4.60
CA VAL A 57 22.55 -10.32 -3.76
C VAL A 57 23.44 -9.09 -3.82
N GLY A 58 23.88 -8.56 -2.69
CA GLY A 58 24.86 -7.46 -2.68
C GLY A 58 24.94 -6.73 -1.34
N PRO A 59 25.93 -5.86 -1.12
CA PRO A 59 26.14 -5.18 0.15
C PRO A 59 24.98 -4.24 0.51
N THR A 60 24.90 -3.83 1.77
CA THR A 60 23.92 -2.81 2.20
C THR A 60 24.18 -1.49 1.47
N GLY A 61 23.12 -0.71 1.24
CA GLY A 61 23.25 0.60 0.61
C GLY A 61 23.48 0.63 -0.91
N CYS A 62 23.62 -0.51 -1.61
CA CYS A 62 23.82 -0.52 -3.07
C CYS A 62 22.56 -0.28 -3.93
N GLY A 63 21.39 -0.08 -3.31
CA GLY A 63 20.14 0.28 -4.02
C GLY A 63 19.12 -0.84 -4.22
N LYS A 64 19.28 -2.03 -3.61
CA LYS A 64 18.33 -3.17 -3.71
C LYS A 64 16.86 -2.79 -3.46
N THR A 65 16.61 -2.14 -2.33
CA THR A 65 15.26 -1.70 -1.94
C THR A 65 14.75 -0.58 -2.85
N GLU A 66 15.62 0.34 -3.29
CA GLU A 66 15.23 1.48 -4.12
C GLU A 66 14.84 1.02 -5.53
N ILE A 67 15.56 0.07 -6.12
CA ILE A 67 15.18 -0.57 -7.40
C ILE A 67 13.77 -1.15 -7.31
N SER A 68 13.49 -1.93 -6.25
CA SER A 68 12.20 -2.59 -6.06
C SER A 68 11.06 -1.59 -5.82
N ARG A 69 11.32 -0.56 -4.99
CA ARG A 69 10.35 0.52 -4.72
C ARG A 69 10.03 1.32 -5.98
N ARG A 70 11.03 1.64 -6.81
CA ARG A 70 10.84 2.38 -8.07
C ARG A 70 10.13 1.54 -9.11
N LEU A 71 10.45 0.26 -9.20
CA LEU A 71 9.73 -0.69 -10.05
C LEU A 71 8.24 -0.70 -9.72
N ALA A 72 7.89 -0.80 -8.44
CA ALA A 72 6.49 -0.80 -8.01
C ALA A 72 5.78 0.52 -8.34
N LYS A 73 6.43 1.66 -8.07
CA LYS A 73 5.89 2.98 -8.45
C LYS A 73 5.66 3.10 -9.96
N LEU A 74 6.59 2.62 -10.78
CA LEU A 74 6.50 2.64 -12.24
C LEU A 74 5.36 1.75 -12.75
N ALA A 75 5.15 0.60 -12.11
CA ALA A 75 4.09 -0.34 -12.43
C ALA A 75 2.72 0.05 -11.82
N HIS A 76 2.65 1.10 -11.01
CA HIS A 76 1.50 1.44 -10.16
C HIS A 76 1.01 0.26 -9.31
N ALA A 77 1.95 -0.57 -8.86
CA ALA A 77 1.68 -1.79 -8.13
C ALA A 77 1.64 -1.55 -6.60
N PRO A 78 0.75 -2.25 -5.87
CA PRO A 78 0.84 -2.39 -4.43
C PRO A 78 2.21 -2.97 -4.04
N PHE A 79 2.88 -2.34 -3.06
CA PHE A 79 4.23 -2.70 -2.65
C PHE A 79 4.38 -2.70 -1.15
N ILE A 80 4.97 -3.77 -0.62
CA ILE A 80 5.35 -3.87 0.78
C ILE A 80 6.80 -4.30 0.93
N LYS A 81 7.51 -3.66 1.88
CA LYS A 81 8.82 -4.11 2.36
C LYS A 81 8.63 -4.78 3.72
N VAL A 82 9.17 -5.99 3.85
CA VAL A 82 9.26 -6.70 5.13
C VAL A 82 10.71 -7.18 5.36
N GLU A 83 11.09 -7.36 6.62
CA GLU A 83 12.39 -7.92 6.99
C GLU A 83 12.18 -9.37 7.42
N ALA A 84 12.96 -10.30 6.88
CA ALA A 84 12.80 -11.73 7.14
C ALA A 84 13.02 -12.09 8.63
N THR A 85 13.89 -11.36 9.32
CA THR A 85 14.21 -11.55 10.74
C THR A 85 13.02 -11.32 11.67
N LYS A 86 12.02 -10.53 11.25
CA LYS A 86 10.80 -10.27 12.03
C LYS A 86 9.99 -11.52 12.36
N PHE A 87 10.18 -12.60 11.61
CA PHE A 87 9.48 -13.86 11.81
C PHE A 87 10.29 -14.88 12.64
N THR A 88 11.53 -14.55 13.03
CA THR A 88 12.42 -15.45 13.82
C THR A 88 12.46 -15.14 15.32
N GLU A 89 11.88 -14.03 15.77
CA GLU A 89 11.97 -13.59 17.16
C GLU A 89 10.97 -14.36 18.05
N ILE A 90 11.50 -15.07 19.05
CA ILE A 90 10.82 -15.96 20.02
C ILE A 90 9.66 -15.28 20.81
N GLY A 91 9.50 -13.96 20.67
CA GLY A 91 8.52 -13.15 21.40
C GLY A 91 7.25 -12.75 20.64
N TYR A 92 7.09 -13.09 19.36
CA TYR A 92 5.89 -12.68 18.60
C TYR A 92 4.90 -13.83 18.45
N VAL A 93 4.19 -14.15 19.53
CA VAL A 93 2.95 -14.93 19.50
C VAL A 93 1.96 -14.20 18.57
N GLY A 94 1.83 -14.64 17.31
CA GLY A 94 0.75 -14.20 16.41
C GLY A 94 1.11 -13.34 15.19
N ARG A 95 2.38 -13.21 14.77
CA ARG A 95 2.70 -12.70 13.40
C ARG A 95 3.07 -13.83 12.45
N ASP A 96 2.01 -14.46 11.99
CA ASP A 96 1.95 -15.29 10.80
C ASP A 96 2.50 -14.55 9.56
N VAL A 97 3.32 -15.23 8.75
CA VAL A 97 3.87 -14.70 7.49
C VAL A 97 2.78 -14.22 6.52
N GLU A 98 1.56 -14.76 6.63
CA GLU A 98 0.40 -14.26 5.87
C GLU A 98 0.09 -12.79 6.14
N GLN A 99 0.54 -12.23 7.27
CA GLN A 99 0.39 -10.80 7.57
C GLN A 99 1.00 -9.92 6.47
N ILE A 100 2.04 -10.40 5.76
CA ILE A 100 2.62 -9.72 4.61
C ILE A 100 1.55 -9.41 3.55
N ILE A 101 0.68 -10.37 3.26
CA ILE A 101 -0.37 -10.25 2.25
C ILE A 101 -1.53 -9.39 2.78
N ARG A 102 -1.89 -9.54 4.06
CA ARG A 102 -2.92 -8.71 4.72
C ARG A 102 -2.54 -7.23 4.67
N ASP A 103 -1.29 -6.90 5.00
CA ASP A 103 -0.78 -5.52 4.95
C ASP A 103 -0.70 -4.98 3.51
N LEU A 104 -0.34 -5.84 2.54
CA LEU A 104 -0.31 -5.47 1.12
C LEU A 104 -1.71 -5.10 0.60
N VAL A 105 -2.76 -5.78 1.07
CA VAL A 105 -4.16 -5.47 0.74
C VAL A 105 -4.59 -4.12 1.30
N GLU A 106 -4.22 -3.78 2.54
CA GLU A 106 -4.49 -2.45 3.12
C GLU A 106 -3.85 -1.32 2.30
N ILE A 107 -2.60 -1.54 1.85
CA ILE A 107 -1.90 -0.60 0.97
C ILE A 107 -2.68 -0.44 -0.35
N SER A 108 -3.14 -1.55 -0.93
CA SER A 108 -3.91 -1.55 -2.18
C SER A 108 -5.27 -0.85 -2.04
N ILE A 109 -5.99 -1.06 -0.92
CA ILE A 109 -7.26 -0.39 -0.62
C ILE A 109 -7.08 1.12 -0.54
N SER A 110 -6.03 1.57 0.15
CA SER A 110 -5.70 3.00 0.22
C SER A 110 -5.42 3.60 -1.16
N GLN A 111 -4.65 2.89 -1.99
CA GLN A 111 -4.36 3.31 -3.37
C GLN A 111 -5.63 3.35 -4.24
N ALA A 112 -6.48 2.33 -4.15
CA ALA A 112 -7.74 2.25 -4.88
C ALA A 112 -8.70 3.36 -4.46
N LYS A 113 -8.82 3.65 -3.15
CA LYS A 113 -9.62 4.76 -2.63
C LYS A 113 -9.17 6.12 -3.19
N ILE A 114 -7.86 6.38 -3.22
CA ILE A 114 -7.32 7.62 -3.80
C ILE A 114 -7.63 7.72 -5.30
N LYS A 115 -7.46 6.61 -6.04
CA LYS A 115 -7.69 6.57 -7.48
C LYS A 115 -9.15 6.79 -7.83
N MET A 116 -10.06 6.05 -7.21
CA MET A 116 -11.50 6.15 -7.44
C MET A 116 -12.06 7.48 -6.90
N GLY A 117 -11.49 8.02 -5.81
CA GLY A 117 -11.84 9.35 -5.30
C GLY A 117 -11.61 10.46 -6.34
N LYS A 118 -10.53 10.37 -7.11
CA LYS A 118 -10.26 11.30 -8.23
C LYS A 118 -11.28 11.16 -9.37
N GLU A 119 -11.80 9.96 -9.62
CA GLU A 119 -12.81 9.73 -10.67
C GLU A 119 -14.14 10.39 -10.32
N VAL A 120 -14.49 10.47 -9.04
CA VAL A 120 -15.74 11.10 -8.56
C VAL A 120 -15.58 12.56 -8.14
N GLN A 121 -14.36 13.10 -8.17
CA GLN A 121 -14.04 14.44 -7.65
C GLN A 121 -14.92 15.54 -8.25
N ALA A 122 -15.13 15.55 -9.57
CA ALA A 122 -15.96 16.57 -10.21
C ALA A 122 -17.44 16.53 -9.76
N HIS A 123 -17.96 15.32 -9.49
CA HIS A 123 -19.31 15.15 -8.94
C HIS A 123 -19.36 15.56 -7.47
N ALA A 124 -18.34 15.20 -6.69
CA ALA A 124 -18.23 15.58 -5.29
C ALA A 124 -18.13 17.10 -5.12
N GLU A 125 -17.32 17.78 -5.93
CA GLU A 125 -17.20 19.25 -5.96
C GLU A 125 -18.54 19.91 -6.26
N LYS A 126 -19.25 19.43 -7.27
CA LYS A 126 -20.59 19.94 -7.60
C LYS A 126 -21.57 19.75 -6.44
N ASN A 127 -21.60 18.58 -5.82
CA ASN A 127 -22.50 18.31 -4.70
C ASN A 127 -22.16 19.15 -3.46
N ALA A 128 -20.87 19.31 -3.15
CA ALA A 128 -20.38 20.13 -2.05
C ALA A 128 -20.76 21.61 -2.27
N GLU A 129 -20.57 22.13 -3.48
CA GLU A 129 -20.98 23.47 -3.89
C GLU A 129 -22.49 23.67 -3.71
N GLU A 130 -23.33 22.73 -4.16
CA GLU A 130 -24.79 22.83 -3.96
C GLU A 130 -25.18 22.84 -2.47
N ARG A 131 -24.50 22.05 -1.63
CA ARG A 131 -24.76 22.04 -0.17
C ARG A 131 -24.38 23.35 0.50
N ILE A 132 -23.30 24.01 0.07
CA ILE A 132 -22.94 25.34 0.56
C ILE A 132 -23.99 26.36 0.12
N LEU A 133 -24.40 26.33 -1.15
CA LEU A 133 -25.42 27.24 -1.67
C LEU A 133 -26.77 27.10 -0.96
N ASP A 134 -27.15 25.90 -0.54
CA ASP A 134 -28.36 25.66 0.27
C ASP A 134 -28.32 26.31 1.66
N VAL A 135 -27.12 26.57 2.19
CA VAL A 135 -26.93 27.26 3.47
C VAL A 135 -26.84 28.77 3.27
N LEU A 136 -26.21 29.22 2.18
CA LEU A 136 -26.02 30.64 1.88
C LEU A 136 -27.28 31.34 1.35
N VAL A 137 -28.11 30.61 0.64
CA VAL A 137 -29.29 31.17 -0.04
C VAL A 137 -30.53 30.40 0.42
N SER A 138 -31.62 31.11 0.68
CA SER A 138 -32.87 30.46 1.05
C SER A 138 -33.33 29.48 -0.04
N LYS A 139 -33.95 28.37 0.36
CA LYS A 139 -34.52 27.38 -0.58
C LYS A 139 -35.57 27.96 -1.54
N THR A 140 -36.12 29.14 -1.22
CA THR A 140 -37.10 29.89 -2.01
C THR A 140 -36.49 30.91 -2.95
N SER A 141 -35.16 31.03 -2.98
CA SER A 141 -34.46 32.02 -3.80
C SER A 141 -34.61 31.76 -5.31
N SER A 142 -34.59 32.85 -6.08
CA SER A 142 -34.68 32.75 -7.54
C SER A 142 -33.46 32.02 -8.13
N PRO A 143 -33.61 31.33 -9.27
CA PRO A 143 -32.48 30.69 -9.96
C PRO A 143 -31.33 31.68 -10.26
N ALA A 144 -31.67 32.94 -10.58
CA ALA A 144 -30.69 34.00 -10.84
C ALA A 144 -29.87 34.36 -9.59
N THR A 145 -30.50 34.41 -8.42
CA THR A 145 -29.82 34.67 -7.14
C THR A 145 -28.85 33.53 -6.82
N ARG A 146 -29.28 32.27 -6.97
CA ARG A 146 -28.43 31.10 -6.71
C ARG A 146 -27.22 31.07 -7.63
N GLU A 147 -27.40 31.39 -8.90
CA GLU A 147 -26.30 31.46 -9.88
C GLU A 147 -25.31 32.60 -9.58
N ALA A 148 -25.80 33.75 -9.10
CA ALA A 148 -24.92 34.84 -8.68
C ALA A 148 -24.03 34.44 -7.48
N PHE A 149 -24.61 33.78 -6.47
CA PHE A 149 -23.84 33.26 -5.32
C PHE A 149 -22.88 32.16 -5.71
N ARG A 150 -23.25 31.29 -6.66
CA ARG A 150 -22.37 30.27 -7.23
C ARG A 150 -21.10 30.89 -7.82
N LYS A 151 -21.25 31.95 -8.62
CA LYS A 151 -20.11 32.68 -9.19
C LYS A 151 -19.23 33.30 -8.10
N LYS A 152 -19.82 33.94 -7.09
CA LYS A 152 -19.08 34.52 -5.96
C LYS A 152 -18.30 33.47 -5.16
N LEU A 153 -18.90 32.30 -4.94
CA LEU A 153 -18.26 31.17 -4.26
C LEU A 153 -17.04 30.68 -5.05
N ARG A 154 -17.19 30.47 -6.37
CA ARG A 154 -16.08 30.04 -7.26
C ARG A 154 -14.97 31.09 -7.38
N ASN A 155 -15.32 32.37 -7.31
CA ASN A 155 -14.35 33.47 -7.31
C ASN A 155 -13.62 33.64 -5.96
N GLY A 156 -13.99 32.89 -4.92
CA GLY A 156 -13.41 33.01 -3.59
C GLY A 156 -13.86 34.25 -2.80
N GLU A 157 -14.84 35.00 -3.30
CA GLU A 157 -15.32 36.25 -2.69
C GLU A 157 -15.99 36.03 -1.33
N LEU A 158 -16.41 34.79 -1.04
CA LEU A 158 -17.15 34.42 0.16
C LEU A 158 -16.31 33.61 1.17
N ASN A 159 -15.04 33.28 0.88
CA ASN A 159 -14.27 32.31 1.67
C ASN A 159 -14.25 32.58 3.19
N ASN A 160 -14.17 33.85 3.58
CA ASN A 160 -14.09 34.29 4.98
C ASN A 160 -15.45 34.36 5.68
N ASN A 161 -16.55 34.20 4.96
CA ASN A 161 -17.89 34.23 5.55
C ASN A 161 -18.09 32.97 6.38
N GLU A 162 -18.79 33.11 7.51
CA GLU A 162 -19.09 31.98 8.39
C GLU A 162 -20.42 31.32 8.03
N VAL A 163 -20.45 29.99 8.06
CA VAL A 163 -21.62 29.15 7.83
C VAL A 163 -21.73 28.08 8.90
N GLU A 164 -22.95 27.64 9.18
CA GLU A 164 -23.20 26.48 10.05
C GLU A 164 -23.45 25.24 9.20
N ILE A 165 -22.55 24.27 9.30
CA ILE A 165 -22.65 23.01 8.56
C ILE A 165 -22.92 21.86 9.54
N PRO A 166 -23.88 20.96 9.23
CA PRO A 166 -24.07 19.73 10.00
C PRO A 166 -22.90 18.77 9.74
N VAL A 167 -22.04 18.61 10.75
CA VAL A 167 -20.86 17.75 10.72
C VAL A 167 -21.18 16.44 11.44
N ALA A 168 -20.85 15.30 10.84
CA ALA A 168 -20.97 14.00 11.49
C ALA A 168 -20.09 13.93 12.75
N ILE A 169 -20.68 13.57 13.88
CA ILE A 169 -19.90 13.29 15.09
C ILE A 169 -19.33 11.88 14.94
N ASN A 170 -18.02 11.77 14.76
CA ASN A 170 -17.33 10.52 15.03
C ASN A 170 -17.34 10.34 16.54
N SER A 171 -18.31 9.59 17.04
CA SER A 171 -18.40 9.18 18.44
C SER A 171 -17.31 8.13 18.74
N SER A 172 -16.04 8.53 18.64
CA SER A 172 -14.92 7.92 19.35
C SER A 172 -15.04 8.32 20.82
N PHE A 173 -16.14 7.89 21.47
CA PHE A 173 -16.32 8.06 22.89
C PHE A 173 -15.37 7.07 23.59
N ASN A 174 -14.19 7.54 23.97
CA ASN A 174 -13.53 7.00 25.17
C ASN A 174 -14.37 7.48 26.36
N LEU A 175 -15.43 6.74 26.70
CA LEU A 175 -16.11 6.96 27.98
C LEU A 175 -15.10 6.65 29.11
N PRO A 176 -14.95 7.50 30.13
CA PRO A 176 -14.18 7.16 31.31
C PRO A 176 -14.76 5.91 31.96
N THR A 177 -13.89 4.95 32.28
CA THR A 177 -14.25 3.72 32.99
C THR A 177 -14.90 4.07 34.33
N MET A 178 -16.13 3.62 34.58
CA MET A 178 -16.73 3.71 35.91
C MET A 178 -16.25 2.55 36.77
N ASP A 179 -15.57 2.86 37.86
CA ASP A 179 -15.23 1.90 38.91
C ASP A 179 -16.50 1.54 39.70
N ILE A 180 -16.79 0.24 39.83
CA ILE A 180 -17.88 -0.27 40.66
C ILE A 180 -17.39 -0.29 42.12
N PRO A 181 -18.08 0.41 43.05
CA PRO A 181 -17.71 0.37 44.47
C PRO A 181 -17.87 -1.06 45.02
N GLY A 182 -16.77 -1.66 45.49
CA GLY A 182 -16.78 -2.94 46.20
C GLY A 182 -16.10 -4.13 45.50
N MET A 183 -15.61 -3.99 44.27
CA MET A 183 -14.80 -5.04 43.61
C MET A 183 -13.50 -4.45 43.01
N PRO A 184 -12.34 -4.65 43.66
CA PRO A 184 -11.06 -4.30 43.07
C PRO A 184 -10.72 -5.30 41.95
N GLY A 185 -10.60 -4.84 40.71
CA GLY A 185 -10.02 -5.62 39.60
C GLY A 185 -10.99 -6.17 38.55
N SER A 186 -12.30 -5.97 38.67
CA SER A 186 -13.25 -6.30 37.60
C SER A 186 -13.45 -5.12 36.64
N GLN A 187 -12.49 -4.90 35.74
CA GLN A 187 -12.69 -4.07 34.55
C GLN A 187 -13.69 -4.75 33.62
N MET A 188 -14.98 -4.46 33.79
CA MET A 188 -15.98 -4.86 32.82
C MET A 188 -15.91 -3.88 31.65
N GLY A 189 -15.08 -4.22 30.65
CA GLY A 189 -15.13 -3.56 29.35
C GLY A 189 -16.50 -3.82 28.76
N MET A 190 -17.42 -2.85 28.86
CA MET A 190 -18.63 -2.90 28.06
C MET A 190 -18.19 -2.88 26.60
N ILE A 191 -18.34 -4.02 25.94
CA ILE A 191 -18.26 -4.14 24.49
C ILE A 191 -19.12 -3.00 23.95
N ASN A 192 -18.48 -2.15 23.15
CA ASN A 192 -19.05 -0.94 22.58
C ASN A 192 -20.25 -1.35 21.71
N LEU A 193 -21.44 -1.41 22.31
CA LEU A 193 -22.66 -1.90 21.63
C LEU A 193 -23.01 -1.01 20.41
N GLY A 194 -22.44 0.20 20.35
CA GLY A 194 -22.49 1.09 19.20
C GLY A 194 -21.80 0.55 17.94
N ASP A 195 -20.73 -0.23 18.06
CA ASP A 195 -20.03 -0.81 16.90
C ASP A 195 -20.79 -2.03 16.31
N VAL A 196 -21.62 -2.70 17.13
CA VAL A 196 -22.44 -3.84 16.71
C VAL A 196 -23.81 -3.40 16.18
N LEU A 197 -24.38 -2.30 16.68
CA LEU A 197 -25.70 -1.78 16.26
C LEU A 197 -25.63 -0.65 15.20
N GLY A 198 -24.43 -0.13 14.89
CA GLY A 198 -24.25 1.17 14.22
C GLY A 198 -24.19 1.18 12.69
N LYS A 199 -24.16 0.03 11.99
CA LYS A 199 -23.99 0.02 10.53
C LYS A 199 -25.17 0.58 9.71
N SER A 200 -26.30 0.91 10.35
CA SER A 200 -27.50 1.42 9.66
C SER A 200 -28.06 2.74 10.21
N PHE A 201 -27.47 3.32 11.26
CA PHE A 201 -27.87 4.65 11.77
C PHE A 201 -26.80 5.65 11.38
N SER A 202 -27.16 6.61 10.51
CA SER A 202 -26.34 7.77 10.20
C SER A 202 -25.90 8.44 11.50
N ALA A 203 -24.58 8.54 11.69
CA ALA A 203 -23.99 9.14 12.88
C ALA A 203 -24.66 10.50 13.19
N PRO A 204 -24.96 10.80 14.46
CA PRO A 204 -25.60 12.06 14.82
C PRO A 204 -24.77 13.23 14.30
N LYS A 205 -25.40 14.12 13.53
CA LYS A 205 -24.75 15.33 13.01
C LYS A 205 -24.95 16.49 13.98
N LYS A 206 -23.90 17.27 14.23
CA LYS A 206 -23.97 18.51 15.01
C LYS A 206 -23.61 19.69 14.13
N ASN A 207 -24.39 20.76 14.21
CA ASN A 207 -24.06 22.00 13.52
C ASN A 207 -22.78 22.58 14.11
N LYS A 208 -21.80 22.80 13.24
CA LYS A 208 -20.54 23.45 13.58
C LYS A 208 -20.41 24.70 12.72
N LYS A 209 -20.13 25.83 13.37
CA LYS A 209 -19.79 27.07 12.70
C LYS A 209 -18.36 26.98 12.17
N MET A 210 -18.15 27.32 10.91
CA MET A 210 -16.85 27.30 10.23
C MET A 210 -16.86 28.30 9.06
N THR A 211 -15.69 28.61 8.50
CA THR A 211 -15.62 29.46 7.30
C THR A 211 -16.13 28.70 6.07
N ILE A 212 -16.49 29.41 5.01
CA ILE A 212 -16.90 28.78 3.75
C ILE A 212 -15.76 27.94 3.16
N GLU A 213 -14.52 28.41 3.24
CA GLU A 213 -13.34 27.67 2.77
C GLU A 213 -13.16 26.34 3.51
N GLU A 214 -13.26 26.37 4.85
CA GLU A 214 -13.22 25.16 5.68
C GLU A 214 -14.40 24.22 5.37
N SER A 215 -15.59 24.79 5.19
CA SER A 215 -16.80 24.02 4.85
C SER A 215 -16.67 23.32 3.51
N HIS A 216 -16.07 23.98 2.52
CA HIS A 216 -15.88 23.42 1.19
C HIS A 216 -14.95 22.22 1.23
N THR A 217 -13.84 22.33 1.94
CA THR A 217 -12.89 21.22 2.12
C THR A 217 -13.56 20.04 2.83
N TYR A 218 -14.31 20.29 3.90
CA TYR A 218 -15.03 19.25 4.64
C TYR A 218 -16.12 18.57 3.79
N LEU A 219 -16.98 19.34 3.15
CA LEU A 219 -18.09 18.84 2.34
C LEU A 219 -17.60 18.10 1.11
N LEU A 220 -16.51 18.56 0.49
CA LEU A 220 -15.88 17.86 -0.62
C LEU A 220 -15.43 16.46 -0.19
N GLN A 221 -14.80 16.34 0.97
CA GLN A 221 -14.39 15.05 1.50
C GLN A 221 -15.61 14.16 1.83
N GLU A 222 -16.63 14.71 2.49
CA GLU A 222 -17.86 13.98 2.83
C GLU A 222 -18.60 13.47 1.58
N GLU A 223 -18.75 14.31 0.54
CA GLU A 223 -19.39 13.91 -0.72
C GLU A 223 -18.53 12.94 -1.52
N THR A 224 -17.20 13.07 -1.48
CA THR A 224 -16.30 12.08 -2.08
C THR A 224 -16.49 10.72 -1.43
N ASP A 225 -16.40 10.64 -0.10
CA ASP A 225 -16.58 9.39 0.64
C ASP A 225 -17.98 8.78 0.43
N ARG A 226 -19.01 9.62 0.27
CA ARG A 226 -20.39 9.17 -0.03
C ARG A 226 -20.55 8.58 -1.42
N LEU A 227 -19.85 9.12 -2.42
CA LEU A 227 -19.91 8.65 -3.81
C LEU A 227 -19.08 7.39 -4.05
N LEU A 228 -18.20 7.04 -3.11
CA LEU A 228 -17.38 5.85 -3.19
C LEU A 228 -18.14 4.59 -2.75
N ASP A 229 -18.05 3.55 -3.57
CA ASP A 229 -18.52 2.21 -3.26
C ASP A 229 -17.37 1.41 -2.62
N ASN A 230 -17.48 1.14 -1.32
CA ASN A 230 -16.46 0.42 -0.56
C ASN A 230 -16.28 -1.02 -1.04
N ASP A 231 -17.34 -1.71 -1.44
CA ASP A 231 -17.24 -3.09 -1.92
C ASP A 231 -16.51 -3.14 -3.26
N ARG A 232 -16.79 -2.18 -4.14
CA ARG A 232 -16.05 -2.01 -5.39
C ARG A 232 -14.57 -1.67 -5.16
N ILE A 233 -14.26 -0.80 -4.20
CA ILE A 233 -12.87 -0.48 -3.81
C ILE A 233 -12.15 -1.75 -3.34
N ILE A 234 -12.76 -2.51 -2.43
CA ILE A 234 -12.17 -3.72 -1.86
C ILE A 234 -11.91 -4.76 -2.96
N ASN A 235 -12.93 -5.06 -3.77
CA ASN A 235 -12.79 -6.01 -4.87
C ASN A 235 -11.69 -5.60 -5.85
N LYS A 236 -11.61 -4.32 -6.20
CA LYS A 236 -10.55 -3.82 -7.09
C LYS A 236 -9.17 -3.91 -6.44
N ALA A 237 -9.08 -3.61 -5.14
CA ALA A 237 -7.83 -3.68 -4.40
C ALA A 237 -7.30 -5.11 -4.30
N ILE A 238 -8.18 -6.10 -4.06
CA ILE A 238 -7.82 -7.52 -4.05
C ILE A 238 -7.30 -7.93 -5.42
N GLU A 239 -8.04 -7.65 -6.51
CA GLU A 239 -7.61 -7.95 -7.89
C GLU A 239 -6.23 -7.34 -8.19
N GLU A 240 -6.00 -6.10 -7.75
CA GLU A 240 -4.72 -5.40 -7.94
C GLU A 240 -3.58 -6.07 -7.16
N VAL A 241 -3.82 -6.55 -5.94
CA VAL A 241 -2.83 -7.34 -5.19
C VAL A 241 -2.52 -8.65 -5.91
N GLU A 242 -3.54 -9.42 -6.27
CA GLU A 242 -3.36 -10.72 -6.93
C GLU A 242 -2.59 -10.58 -8.24
N GLN A 243 -2.95 -9.61 -9.09
CA GLN A 243 -2.39 -9.49 -10.43
C GLN A 243 -1.09 -8.68 -10.47
N ASN A 244 -1.00 -7.64 -9.66
CA ASN A 244 0.04 -6.61 -9.75
C ASN A 244 0.85 -6.43 -8.46
N GLY A 245 0.52 -7.10 -7.36
CA GLY A 245 1.25 -6.99 -6.09
C GLY A 245 2.75 -7.31 -6.19
N ILE A 246 3.55 -6.60 -5.39
CA ILE A 246 4.99 -6.81 -5.25
C ILE A 246 5.36 -6.87 -3.77
N VAL A 247 6.01 -7.96 -3.35
CA VAL A 247 6.52 -8.15 -1.99
C VAL A 247 8.04 -8.11 -2.02
N PHE A 248 8.64 -7.24 -1.21
CA PHE A 248 10.08 -7.18 -1.02
C PHE A 248 10.46 -7.75 0.35
N ILE A 249 11.17 -8.88 0.36
CA ILE A 249 11.64 -9.57 1.56
C ILE A 249 13.13 -9.25 1.73
N ASP A 250 13.42 -8.35 2.66
CA ASP A 250 14.80 -7.94 2.97
C ASP A 250 15.46 -8.90 3.97
N GLU A 251 16.79 -8.92 3.95
CA GLU A 251 17.63 -9.72 4.86
C GLU A 251 17.31 -11.23 4.87
N ILE A 252 16.95 -11.81 3.72
CA ILE A 252 16.65 -13.25 3.63
C ILE A 252 17.87 -14.12 3.97
N ASP A 253 19.09 -13.57 3.83
CA ASP A 253 20.34 -14.23 4.23
C ASP A 253 20.48 -14.41 5.75
N LYS A 254 19.64 -13.76 6.56
CA LYS A 254 19.63 -13.92 8.03
C LYS A 254 18.83 -15.12 8.50
N ILE A 255 17.94 -15.65 7.66
CA ILE A 255 17.10 -16.81 7.97
C ILE A 255 17.64 -18.11 7.33
N THR A 256 18.82 -18.07 6.71
CA THR A 256 19.54 -19.28 6.27
C THR A 256 20.18 -20.01 7.45
N SER A 257 20.19 -21.33 7.41
CA SER A 257 20.92 -22.17 8.39
C SER A 257 22.41 -21.84 8.33
N ARG A 258 23.06 -21.68 9.49
CA ARG A 258 24.53 -21.64 9.54
C ARG A 258 25.03 -23.08 9.61
N HIS A 259 26.21 -23.37 9.03
CA HIS A 259 26.79 -24.71 9.07
C HIS A 259 27.11 -25.24 10.50
N ASP A 260 27.06 -24.39 11.52
CA ASP A 260 27.27 -24.78 12.91
C ASP A 260 25.94 -25.16 13.57
N LYS A 261 25.72 -26.48 13.69
CA LYS A 261 24.57 -27.15 14.36
C LYS A 261 24.33 -26.62 15.78
N ALA A 262 23.63 -25.50 15.93
CA ALA A 262 23.19 -24.98 17.22
C ALA A 262 21.66 -24.88 17.27
N SER A 263 21.09 -25.00 18.46
CA SER A 263 19.64 -25.20 18.71
C SER A 263 18.70 -24.09 18.21
N GLY A 264 19.21 -23.00 17.61
CA GLY A 264 18.43 -21.92 17.02
C GLY A 264 18.12 -22.07 15.52
N ASP A 265 18.69 -23.05 14.82
CA ASP A 265 18.52 -23.21 13.37
C ASP A 265 17.09 -23.63 12.97
N VAL A 266 16.38 -24.38 13.83
CA VAL A 266 15.00 -24.85 13.58
C VAL A 266 14.03 -23.68 13.36
N SER A 267 14.21 -22.57 14.09
CA SER A 267 13.35 -21.39 13.96
C SER A 267 13.59 -20.63 12.64
N ARG A 268 14.84 -20.56 12.17
CA ARG A 268 15.20 -19.84 10.93
C ARG A 268 14.75 -20.60 9.69
N GLU A 269 14.96 -21.90 9.65
CA GLU A 269 14.41 -22.75 8.59
C GLU A 269 12.87 -22.75 8.61
N GLY A 270 12.26 -22.71 9.80
CA GLY A 270 10.81 -22.56 9.96
C GLY A 270 10.25 -21.38 9.18
N VAL A 271 10.87 -20.19 9.31
CA VAL A 271 10.46 -19.01 8.54
C VAL A 271 10.56 -19.22 7.03
N GLN A 272 11.60 -19.89 6.55
CA GLN A 272 11.70 -20.21 5.12
C GLN A 272 10.55 -21.12 4.66
N ARG A 273 10.19 -22.13 5.48
CA ARG A 273 9.07 -23.03 5.20
C ARG A 273 7.73 -22.31 5.22
N ASP A 274 7.54 -21.39 6.15
CA ASP A 274 6.32 -20.60 6.26
C ASP A 274 6.17 -19.64 5.05
N LEU A 275 7.27 -19.08 4.56
CA LEU A 275 7.26 -18.22 3.37
C LEU A 275 6.97 -18.98 2.07
N LEU A 276 7.26 -20.28 1.99
CA LEU A 276 7.09 -21.08 0.77
C LEU A 276 5.65 -21.02 0.22
N PRO A 277 4.59 -21.36 0.98
CA PRO A 277 3.21 -21.28 0.49
C PRO A 277 2.85 -19.95 -0.17
N LEU A 278 3.34 -18.82 0.38
CA LEU A 278 3.08 -17.50 -0.19
C LEU A 278 3.72 -17.33 -1.58
N ILE A 279 4.94 -17.84 -1.76
CA ILE A 279 5.70 -17.73 -3.01
C ILE A 279 5.24 -18.77 -4.05
N GLU A 280 4.80 -19.95 -3.59
CA GLU A 280 4.30 -21.02 -4.46
C GLU A 280 2.89 -20.74 -5.00
N GLY A 281 2.09 -20.02 -4.23
CA GLY A 281 0.67 -19.78 -4.51
C GLY A 281 -0.19 -20.42 -3.44
N THR A 282 -0.82 -19.58 -2.62
CA THR A 282 -1.80 -19.99 -1.62
C THR A 282 -2.93 -18.97 -1.55
N THR A 283 -3.99 -19.32 -0.84
CA THR A 283 -5.09 -18.39 -0.53
C THR A 283 -4.95 -17.90 0.90
N VAL A 284 -4.69 -16.60 1.06
CA VAL A 284 -4.62 -15.94 2.36
C VAL A 284 -5.97 -15.33 2.71
N SER A 285 -6.47 -15.63 3.90
CA SER A 285 -7.69 -15.00 4.41
C SER A 285 -7.38 -13.64 5.01
N THR A 286 -8.11 -12.62 4.57
CA THR A 286 -8.06 -11.26 5.11
C THR A 286 -9.44 -10.84 5.60
N LYS A 287 -9.52 -9.78 6.41
CA LYS A 287 -10.82 -9.20 6.83
C LYS A 287 -11.65 -8.63 5.67
N HIS A 288 -11.05 -8.48 4.48
CA HIS A 288 -11.66 -7.92 3.28
C HIS A 288 -12.02 -9.00 2.25
N GLY A 289 -11.67 -10.26 2.50
CA GLY A 289 -11.84 -11.36 1.54
C GLY A 289 -10.59 -12.24 1.43
N ALA A 290 -10.72 -13.29 0.64
CA ALA A 290 -9.64 -14.20 0.30
C ALA A 290 -8.77 -13.60 -0.82
N VAL A 291 -7.44 -13.78 -0.71
CA VAL A 291 -6.45 -13.25 -1.67
C VAL A 291 -5.55 -14.38 -2.12
N LYS A 292 -5.46 -14.59 -3.43
CA LYS A 292 -4.56 -15.57 -4.05
C LYS A 292 -3.17 -14.98 -4.31
N THR A 293 -2.11 -15.69 -3.93
CA THR A 293 -0.73 -15.18 -4.05
C THR A 293 0.00 -15.60 -5.31
N ASP A 294 -0.62 -16.44 -6.16
CA ASP A 294 -0.04 -17.12 -7.33
C ASP A 294 0.73 -16.19 -8.28
N TYR A 295 0.25 -14.94 -8.45
CA TYR A 295 0.83 -13.98 -9.41
C TYR A 295 1.51 -12.76 -8.77
N ILE A 296 1.65 -12.77 -7.44
CA ILE A 296 2.41 -11.75 -6.71
C ILE A 296 3.90 -11.93 -7.05
N LEU A 297 4.58 -10.83 -7.32
CA LEU A 297 6.02 -10.86 -7.58
C LEU A 297 6.76 -10.74 -6.24
N PHE A 298 7.56 -11.75 -5.91
CA PHE A 298 8.45 -11.72 -4.77
C PHE A 298 9.86 -11.29 -5.19
N ILE A 299 10.41 -10.33 -4.47
CA ILE A 299 11.80 -9.90 -4.58
C ILE A 299 12.44 -10.09 -3.22
N ALA A 300 13.29 -11.10 -3.10
CA ALA A 300 14.10 -11.34 -1.92
C ALA A 300 15.45 -10.61 -2.06
N SER A 301 15.99 -10.10 -0.96
CA SER A 301 17.34 -9.55 -0.93
C SER A 301 18.13 -10.00 0.28
N GLY A 302 19.44 -10.09 0.10
CA GLY A 302 20.38 -10.37 1.18
C GLY A 302 21.78 -9.89 0.86
N ALA A 303 22.58 -9.69 1.91
CA ALA A 303 23.99 -9.36 1.75
C ALA A 303 24.84 -10.60 1.47
N PHE A 304 24.46 -11.74 2.06
CA PHE A 304 25.14 -13.03 1.88
C PHE A 304 26.65 -12.94 2.23
N HIS A 305 26.97 -12.18 3.30
CA HIS A 305 28.34 -12.08 3.82
C HIS A 305 28.73 -13.29 4.68
N LEU A 306 27.76 -13.88 5.39
CA LEU A 306 27.96 -14.99 6.34
C LEU A 306 27.28 -16.29 5.89
N SER A 307 26.58 -16.25 4.77
CA SER A 307 25.87 -17.37 4.15
C SER A 307 25.89 -17.19 2.65
N LYS A 308 25.59 -18.25 1.91
CA LYS A 308 25.45 -18.25 0.46
C LYS A 308 23.99 -18.48 0.07
N PRO A 309 23.56 -18.07 -1.13
CA PRO A 309 22.25 -18.42 -1.63
C PRO A 309 21.97 -19.93 -1.67
N SER A 310 23.01 -20.76 -1.76
CA SER A 310 22.94 -22.23 -1.67
C SER A 310 22.49 -22.76 -0.31
N ASP A 311 22.59 -21.94 0.74
CA ASP A 311 22.30 -22.31 2.13
C ASP A 311 20.81 -22.09 2.48
N MET A 312 20.02 -21.56 1.53
CA MET A 312 18.55 -21.56 1.63
C MET A 312 17.99 -22.95 1.33
N LEU A 313 16.77 -23.21 1.78
CA LEU A 313 16.05 -24.44 1.43
C LEU A 313 15.99 -24.64 -0.10
N PRO A 314 16.26 -25.86 -0.62
CA PRO A 314 16.23 -26.13 -2.06
C PRO A 314 14.92 -25.70 -2.75
N GLU A 315 13.80 -25.87 -2.06
CA GLU A 315 12.46 -25.47 -2.50
C GLU A 315 12.40 -23.96 -2.73
N LEU A 316 12.88 -23.18 -1.76
CA LEU A 316 12.87 -21.72 -1.82
C LEU A 316 13.81 -21.21 -2.93
N GLN A 317 14.96 -21.86 -3.11
CA GLN A 317 15.86 -21.59 -4.22
C GLN A 317 15.21 -21.81 -5.58
N GLY A 318 14.43 -22.89 -5.73
CA GLY A 318 13.68 -23.20 -6.95
C GLY A 318 12.63 -22.14 -7.29
N ARG A 319 12.08 -21.46 -6.28
CA ARG A 319 11.09 -20.39 -6.44
C ARG A 319 11.69 -19.01 -6.66
N LEU A 320 13.02 -18.84 -6.58
CA LEU A 320 13.75 -17.60 -6.85
C LEU A 320 14.69 -17.75 -8.07
N PRO A 321 14.15 -17.97 -9.28
CA PRO A 321 14.94 -18.33 -10.45
C PRO A 321 15.81 -17.19 -11.01
N ILE A 322 15.40 -15.93 -10.83
CA ILE A 322 16.18 -14.78 -11.29
C ILE A 322 17.14 -14.38 -10.17
N ARG A 323 18.42 -14.70 -10.32
CA ARG A 323 19.47 -14.29 -9.38
C ARG A 323 20.25 -13.14 -9.99
N VAL A 324 20.39 -12.05 -9.24
CA VAL A 324 21.13 -10.88 -9.69
C VAL A 324 22.01 -10.32 -8.58
N GLU A 325 23.26 -10.08 -8.94
CA GLU A 325 24.24 -9.45 -8.06
C GLU A 325 24.26 -7.94 -8.30
N LEU A 326 24.32 -7.19 -7.20
CA LEU A 326 24.48 -5.75 -7.16
C LEU A 326 25.90 -5.43 -6.69
N ASP A 327 26.55 -4.54 -7.43
CA ASP A 327 27.93 -4.15 -7.18
C ASP A 327 28.02 -3.19 -5.99
N SER A 328 29.15 -3.21 -5.28
CA SER A 328 29.48 -2.17 -4.30
C SER A 328 29.58 -0.81 -4.99
N LEU A 329 29.13 0.24 -4.30
CA LEU A 329 29.22 1.61 -4.82
C LEU A 329 30.65 2.14 -4.67
N THR A 330 31.14 2.80 -5.71
CA THR A 330 32.42 3.49 -5.73
C THR A 330 32.29 4.93 -5.23
N LYS A 331 33.42 5.60 -4.99
CA LYS A 331 33.46 7.04 -4.69
C LYS A 331 32.78 7.87 -5.78
N GLU A 332 32.95 7.46 -7.02
CA GLU A 332 32.37 8.16 -8.17
C GLU A 332 30.86 7.96 -8.24
N ASP A 333 30.36 6.76 -7.93
CA ASP A 333 28.92 6.53 -7.78
C ASP A 333 28.31 7.42 -6.70
N PHE A 334 28.99 7.62 -5.56
CA PHE A 334 28.49 8.52 -4.52
C PHE A 334 28.36 9.96 -4.99
N LYS A 335 29.32 10.47 -5.80
CA LYS A 335 29.20 11.81 -6.37
C LYS A 335 27.98 11.93 -7.28
N LEU A 336 27.75 10.92 -8.14
CA LEU A 336 26.59 10.90 -9.03
C LEU A 336 25.27 10.78 -8.25
N ILE A 337 25.21 9.95 -7.21
CA ILE A 337 24.03 9.79 -6.34
C ILE A 337 23.63 11.13 -5.70
N LEU A 338 24.60 11.98 -5.37
CA LEU A 338 24.35 13.30 -4.80
C LEU A 338 23.78 14.30 -5.81
N THR A 339 23.99 14.15 -7.12
CA THR A 339 23.70 15.20 -8.11
C THR A 339 22.68 14.79 -9.18
N GLU A 340 22.76 13.56 -9.68
CA GLU A 340 22.01 13.12 -10.87
C GLU A 340 20.57 12.67 -10.57
N PRO A 341 20.28 11.85 -9.54
CA PRO A 341 18.93 11.39 -9.28
C PRO A 341 17.93 12.54 -9.18
N GLN A 342 16.70 12.33 -9.68
CA GLN A 342 15.68 13.38 -9.64
C GLN A 342 15.36 13.83 -8.21
N ASN A 343 15.45 12.92 -7.25
CA ASN A 343 15.30 13.17 -5.82
C ASN A 343 16.67 13.10 -5.10
N SER A 344 17.74 13.56 -5.74
CA SER A 344 19.08 13.60 -5.14
C SER A 344 19.08 14.35 -3.81
N LEU A 345 19.95 13.94 -2.88
CA LEU A 345 20.00 14.51 -1.52
C LEU A 345 20.20 16.03 -1.51
N ILE A 346 20.90 16.61 -2.49
CA ILE A 346 21.11 18.06 -2.58
C ILE A 346 19.86 18.85 -3.04
N LYS A 347 18.86 18.17 -3.59
CA LYS A 347 17.59 18.78 -4.07
C LYS A 347 16.47 18.64 -3.02
N GLN A 348 16.66 17.80 -2.02
CA GLN A 348 15.80 17.68 -0.84
C GLN A 348 16.24 18.72 0.18
#